data_AF-A0A7X7JIV6-F1
#
_entry.id   AF-A0A7X7JIV6-F1
#
_cell.length_a   1.000
_cell.length_b   1.000
_cell.length_c   1.000
_cell.angle_alpha   90.00
_cell.angle_beta   90.00
_cell.angle_gamma   90.00
#
_symmetry.space_group_name_H-M   'P 1'
#
loop_
_entity.id
_entity.type
_entity.pdbx_description
1 polymer ?
#
loop_
_entity_poly.entity_id
_entity_poly.type
_entity_poly.pdbx_seq_one_letter_code
_entity_poly.pdbx_strand_id
1 'polypeptide(L)'
;MGIKSRGFKAARNAAVSGAAVLGLVLGATGTAQAAVDDQNRIISDGLEVVVTQEDTNIHGVPALGGSPFNREFFHNGRGTANLLGEGAADAEGTTFQFGYQFAWAGSIDGSIGVTYSTPSLGVDVGIDPSLDGSLASLDVGVDDILPQGHVELELSPAPGIEELV
;
A
#
# COMPACT_ATOMS: atom_id res chain seq x y z
N MET A 1 10.95 80.13 24.01
CA MET A 1 11.77 78.93 23.71
C MET A 1 10.90 77.70 23.92
N GLY A 2 10.48 77.02 22.85
CA GLY A 2 9.45 75.97 22.91
C GLY A 2 9.96 74.66 23.49
N ILE A 3 9.27 74.12 24.50
CA ILE A 3 9.57 72.83 25.13
C ILE A 3 9.16 71.73 24.14
N LYS A 4 10.15 71.03 23.59
CA LYS A 4 9.94 69.98 22.57
C LYS A 4 9.30 68.74 23.24
N SER A 5 8.08 68.39 22.81
CA SER A 5 7.23 67.28 23.29
C SER A 5 7.72 65.86 22.91
N ARG A 6 9.03 65.61 23.02
CA ARG A 6 9.66 64.37 22.52
C ARG A 6 9.22 63.12 23.31
N GLY A 7 8.85 63.25 24.58
CA GLY A 7 8.49 62.11 25.45
C GLY A 7 7.17 61.43 25.07
N PHE A 8 6.15 62.19 24.66
CA PHE A 8 4.83 61.63 24.33
C PHE A 8 4.85 60.80 23.04
N LYS A 9 5.67 61.21 22.06
CA LYS A 9 5.87 60.44 20.81
C LYS A 9 6.65 59.15 21.06
N ALA A 10 7.63 59.16 21.96
CA ALA A 10 8.41 57.97 22.31
C ALA A 10 7.56 56.92 23.05
N ALA A 11 6.74 57.33 24.02
CA ALA A 11 5.84 56.43 24.74
C ALA A 11 4.78 55.78 23.83
N ARG A 12 4.20 56.56 22.91
CA ARG A 12 3.23 56.04 21.94
C ARG A 12 3.85 55.01 20.99
N ASN A 13 5.06 55.27 20.51
CA ASN A 13 5.77 54.33 19.64
C ASN A 13 6.13 53.05 20.40
N ALA A 14 6.57 53.14 21.65
CA ALA A 14 6.88 51.96 22.47
C ALA A 14 5.64 51.08 22.73
N ALA A 15 4.47 51.69 22.99
CA ALA A 15 3.22 50.95 23.17
C ALA A 15 2.78 50.23 21.89
N VAL A 16 2.88 50.89 20.73
CA VAL A 16 2.56 50.28 19.43
C VAL A 16 3.51 49.13 19.09
N SER A 17 4.81 49.29 19.36
CA SER A 17 5.78 48.21 19.19
C SER A 17 5.50 47.03 20.11
N GLY A 18 5.20 47.29 21.39
CA GLY A 18 4.88 46.25 22.36
C GLY A 18 3.62 45.47 21.99
N ALA A 19 2.57 46.16 21.55
CA ALA A 19 1.35 45.52 21.09
C ALA A 19 1.55 44.72 19.79
N ALA A 20 2.38 45.21 18.86
CA ALA A 20 2.70 44.49 17.64
C ALA A 20 3.52 43.21 17.91
N VAL A 21 4.48 43.26 18.83
CA VAL A 21 5.28 42.09 19.21
C VAL A 21 4.44 41.07 19.98
N LEU A 22 3.59 41.52 20.91
CA LEU A 22 2.68 40.62 21.64
C LEU A 22 1.64 39.99 20.71
N GLY A 23 1.07 40.77 19.78
CA GLY A 23 0.15 40.26 18.76
C GLY A 23 0.81 39.28 17.80
N LEU A 24 2.09 39.49 17.45
CA LEU A 24 2.85 38.55 16.64
C LEU A 24 3.18 37.26 17.41
N VAL A 25 3.58 37.34 18.68
CA VAL A 25 3.92 36.15 19.49
C VAL A 25 2.67 35.31 19.83
N LEU A 26 1.54 35.96 20.13
CA LEU A 26 0.27 35.28 20.41
C LEU A 26 -0.43 34.81 19.14
N GLY A 27 -0.22 35.47 18.00
CA GLY A 27 -0.72 35.04 16.69
C GLY A 27 0.17 33.99 16.00
N ALA A 28 1.42 33.82 16.45
CA ALA A 28 2.38 32.85 15.92
C ALA A 28 2.48 31.56 16.74
N THR A 29 1.59 31.34 17.73
CA THR A 29 1.37 30.00 18.26
C THR A 29 0.65 29.18 17.18
N GLY A 30 1.44 28.71 16.20
CA GLY A 30 0.98 27.75 15.22
C GLY A 30 0.49 26.53 15.98
N THR A 31 -0.83 26.34 15.98
CA THR A 31 -1.40 25.05 16.35
C THR A 31 -0.79 24.04 15.39
N ALA A 32 0.14 23.22 15.88
CA ALA A 32 0.51 21.98 15.21
C ALA A 32 -0.71 21.07 15.32
N GLN A 33 -1.72 21.34 14.49
CA GLN A 33 -2.87 20.46 14.39
C GLN A 33 -2.35 19.23 13.64
N ALA A 34 -2.29 18.09 14.32
CA ALA A 34 -2.22 16.81 13.61
C ALA A 34 -3.37 16.81 12.61
N ALA A 35 -3.05 16.58 11.34
CA ALA A 35 -4.08 16.63 10.32
C ALA A 35 -4.98 15.42 10.57
N VAL A 36 -6.25 15.70 10.90
CA VAL A 36 -7.26 14.66 10.98
C VAL A 36 -7.56 14.24 9.55
N ASP A 37 -7.25 13.00 9.21
CA ASP A 37 -7.51 12.44 7.88
C ASP A 37 -8.96 12.01 7.77
N ASP A 38 -9.44 11.29 8.79
CA ASP A 38 -10.81 10.81 8.86
C ASP A 38 -11.30 10.73 10.31
N GLN A 39 -12.61 10.87 10.48
CA GLN A 39 -13.26 10.72 11.78
C GLN A 39 -14.65 10.15 11.60
N ASN A 40 -14.94 9.09 12.35
CA ASN A 40 -16.28 8.54 12.46
C ASN A 40 -16.79 8.61 13.88
N ARG A 41 -18.11 8.74 14.02
CA ARG A 41 -18.79 8.83 15.30
C ARG A 41 -20.02 7.93 15.30
N ILE A 42 -20.15 7.17 16.38
CA ILE A 42 -21.32 6.32 16.64
C ILE A 42 -21.81 6.61 18.05
N ILE A 43 -23.14 6.69 18.22
CA ILE A 43 -23.77 6.82 19.54
C ILE A 43 -24.53 5.52 19.80
N SER A 44 -24.24 4.87 20.92
CA SER A 44 -24.92 3.64 21.36
C SER A 44 -25.07 3.63 22.87
N ASP A 45 -26.25 3.26 23.36
CA ASP A 45 -26.56 3.08 24.78
C ASP A 45 -26.17 4.28 25.68
N GLY A 46 -26.27 5.50 25.14
CA GLY A 46 -25.93 6.74 25.86
C GLY A 46 -24.44 7.10 25.87
N LEU A 47 -23.59 6.27 25.27
CA LEU A 47 -22.17 6.54 25.02
C LEU A 47 -21.96 6.98 23.57
N GLU A 48 -21.17 8.02 23.38
CA GLU A 48 -20.69 8.50 22.09
C GLU A 48 -19.24 8.04 21.90
N VAL A 49 -19.02 7.23 20.86
CA VAL A 49 -17.71 6.74 20.46
C VAL A 49 -17.24 7.53 19.26
N VAL A 50 -16.12 8.22 19.40
CA VAL A 50 -15.48 8.97 18.32
C VAL A 50 -14.15 8.32 18.01
N VAL A 51 -14.00 7.82 16.78
CA VAL A 51 -12.76 7.27 16.27
C VAL A 51 -12.19 8.23 15.26
N THR A 52 -10.95 8.66 15.50
CA THR A 52 -10.23 9.63 14.68
C THR A 52 -8.94 9.00 14.18
N GLN A 53 -8.67 9.17 12.90
CA GLN A 53 -7.44 8.79 12.23
C GLN A 53 -6.70 10.05 11.78
N GLU A 54 -5.41 10.10 12.08
CA GLU A 54 -4.58 11.29 11.94
C GLU A 54 -3.20 10.95 11.38
N ASP A 55 -2.64 11.88 10.62
CA ASP A 55 -1.29 11.83 10.06
C ASP A 55 -0.95 10.49 9.37
N THR A 56 -1.93 9.91 8.67
CA THR A 56 -1.82 8.62 7.99
C THR A 56 -0.96 8.75 6.76
N ASN A 57 0.10 7.97 6.72
CA ASN A 57 1.03 7.92 5.62
C ASN A 57 1.35 6.47 5.26
N ILE A 58 0.99 6.07 4.04
CA ILE A 58 1.37 4.80 3.43
C ILE A 58 2.51 5.08 2.46
N HIS A 59 3.73 4.72 2.84
CA HIS A 59 4.93 4.98 2.06
C HIS A 59 5.37 3.72 1.31
N GLY A 60 5.09 3.67 0.01
CA GLY A 60 5.57 2.59 -0.86
C GLY A 60 7.09 2.62 -1.05
N VAL A 61 7.73 1.46 -0.93
CA VAL A 61 9.17 1.28 -1.13
C VAL A 61 9.44 0.24 -2.22
N PRO A 62 10.60 0.29 -2.88
CA PRO A 62 11.02 -0.79 -3.77
C PRO A 62 11.02 -2.11 -3.02
N ALA A 63 10.46 -3.15 -3.63
CA ALA A 63 10.43 -4.47 -3.03
C ALA A 63 11.85 -4.97 -2.76
N LEU A 64 12.15 -5.33 -1.51
CA LEU A 64 13.48 -5.78 -1.10
C LEU A 64 13.92 -7.03 -1.88
N GLY A 65 12.96 -7.88 -2.23
CA GLY A 65 13.18 -9.08 -3.04
C GLY A 65 13.41 -8.83 -4.55
N GLY A 66 13.34 -7.58 -5.03
CA GLY A 66 13.56 -7.22 -6.43
C GLY A 66 12.50 -7.74 -7.41
N SER A 67 11.49 -8.46 -6.94
CA SER A 67 10.38 -8.93 -7.77
C SER A 67 9.51 -7.76 -8.22
N PRO A 68 9.21 -7.63 -9.53
CA PRO A 68 8.30 -6.61 -10.03
C PRO A 68 6.84 -6.83 -9.60
N PHE A 69 6.51 -8.04 -9.13
CA PHE A 69 5.17 -8.43 -8.68
C PHE A 69 4.94 -8.12 -7.19
N ASN A 70 6.01 -7.90 -6.43
CA ASN A 70 5.88 -7.55 -5.02
C ASN A 70 5.65 -6.03 -4.87
N ARG A 71 4.89 -5.68 -3.83
CA ARG A 71 4.68 -4.31 -3.38
C ARG A 71 4.92 -4.28 -1.89
N GLU A 72 5.78 -3.37 -1.45
CA GLU A 72 6.14 -3.19 -0.04
C GLU A 72 5.87 -1.75 0.34
N PHE A 73 5.43 -1.52 1.57
CA PHE A 73 5.16 -0.18 2.09
C PHE A 73 5.29 -0.14 3.62
N PHE A 74 5.50 1.07 4.14
CA PHE A 74 5.41 1.35 5.57
C PHE A 74 4.13 2.12 5.86
N HIS A 75 3.34 1.63 6.83
CA HIS A 75 2.16 2.32 7.35
C HIS A 75 2.53 3.08 8.63
N ASN A 76 2.35 4.40 8.61
CA ASN A 76 2.48 5.25 9.79
C ASN A 76 1.20 6.05 9.95
N GLY A 77 0.82 6.34 11.18
CA GLY A 77 -0.36 7.14 11.49
C GLY A 77 -0.68 7.08 12.97
N ARG A 78 -1.68 7.85 13.38
CA ARG A 78 -2.23 7.81 14.73
C ARG A 78 -3.72 7.56 14.68
N GLY A 79 -4.16 6.56 15.43
CA GLY A 79 -5.55 6.30 15.72
C GLY A 79 -5.89 6.69 17.15
N THR A 80 -6.98 7.43 17.34
CA THR A 80 -7.49 7.80 18.67
C THR A 80 -8.96 7.40 18.79
N ALA A 81 -9.33 6.76 19.89
CA ALA A 81 -10.72 6.48 20.24
C ALA A 81 -11.09 7.23 21.52
N ASN A 82 -12.11 8.08 21.44
CA ASN A 82 -12.66 8.83 22.56
C ASN A 82 -14.07 8.34 22.89
N LEU A 83 -14.28 7.99 24.15
CA LEU A 83 -15.59 7.64 24.71
C LEU A 83 -16.13 8.84 25.49
N LEU A 84 -17.33 9.27 25.15
CA LEU A 84 -18.02 10.42 25.75
C LEU A 84 -19.37 9.96 26.30
N GLY A 85 -19.82 10.52 27.42
CA GLY A 85 -21.11 10.20 28.03
C GLY A 85 -21.02 9.76 29.49
N GLU A 86 -22.18 9.58 30.10
CA GLU A 86 -22.30 9.09 31.48
C GLU A 86 -21.89 7.61 31.53
N GLY A 87 -20.93 7.26 32.38
CA GLY A 87 -20.34 5.91 32.42
C GLY A 87 -19.19 5.65 31.45
N ALA A 88 -18.75 6.64 30.65
CA ALA A 88 -17.63 6.46 29.73
C ALA A 88 -16.31 6.08 30.44
N ALA A 89 -16.10 6.58 31.66
CA ALA A 89 -14.94 6.25 32.48
C ALA A 89 -14.97 4.82 33.03
N ASP A 90 -16.16 4.21 33.11
CA ASP A 90 -16.39 2.86 33.63
C ASP A 90 -16.50 1.84 32.49
N ALA A 91 -16.23 2.24 31.24
CA ALA A 91 -16.30 1.37 30.09
C ALA A 91 -15.16 0.33 30.11
N GLU A 92 -15.51 -0.94 30.25
CA GLU A 92 -14.57 -2.08 30.23
C GLU A 92 -14.67 -2.86 28.91
N GLY A 93 -13.63 -3.61 28.57
CA GLY A 93 -13.64 -4.51 27.41
C GLY A 93 -13.65 -3.82 26.04
N THR A 94 -13.26 -2.54 25.97
CA THR A 94 -13.16 -1.81 24.69
C THR A 94 -11.88 -2.21 23.95
N THR A 95 -12.00 -2.55 22.67
CA THR A 95 -10.86 -2.85 21.80
C THR A 95 -10.75 -1.78 20.73
N PHE A 96 -9.54 -1.21 20.61
CA PHE A 96 -9.19 -0.31 19.53
C PHE A 96 -8.29 -1.04 18.53
N GLN A 97 -8.65 -1.01 17.24
CA GLN A 97 -7.88 -1.61 16.16
C GLN A 97 -7.60 -0.55 15.10
N PHE A 98 -6.39 -0.57 14.54
CA PHE A 98 -5.95 0.41 13.56
C PHE A 98 -5.17 -0.31 12.47
N GLY A 99 -5.68 -0.26 11.25
CA GLY A 99 -5.23 -1.13 10.18
C GLY A 99 -5.52 -0.57 8.79
N TYR A 100 -5.33 -1.42 7.78
CA TYR A 100 -5.68 -1.12 6.40
C TYR A 100 -6.20 -2.37 5.71
N GLN A 101 -6.98 -2.15 4.66
CA GLN A 101 -7.39 -3.18 3.73
C GLN A 101 -6.62 -3.05 2.43
N PHE A 102 -6.26 -4.17 1.82
CA PHE A 102 -5.57 -4.19 0.53
C PHE A 102 -6.17 -5.25 -0.38
N ALA A 103 -6.09 -5.01 -1.68
CA ALA A 103 -6.59 -5.90 -2.71
C ALA A 103 -5.72 -5.79 -3.97
N TRP A 104 -5.67 -6.87 -4.74
CA TRP A 104 -5.01 -6.92 -6.04
C TRP A 104 -5.92 -7.61 -7.05
N ALA A 105 -5.66 -7.44 -8.35
CA ALA A 105 -6.57 -7.89 -9.41
C ALA A 105 -6.45 -9.38 -9.78
N GLY A 106 -5.32 -10.00 -9.43
CA GLY A 106 -5.02 -11.39 -9.73
C GLY A 106 -3.56 -11.70 -9.48
N SER A 107 -3.26 -12.98 -9.28
CA SER A 107 -1.92 -13.46 -9.04
C SER A 107 -1.33 -13.99 -10.35
N ILE A 108 -0.04 -13.73 -10.55
CA ILE A 108 0.74 -14.31 -11.64
C ILE A 108 1.82 -15.16 -10.98
N ASP A 109 1.80 -16.45 -11.27
CA ASP A 109 2.90 -17.35 -10.93
C ASP A 109 3.56 -17.82 -12.23
N GLY A 110 4.84 -18.19 -12.18
CA GLY A 110 5.54 -18.56 -13.40
C GLY A 110 6.86 -19.24 -13.18
N SER A 111 7.26 -20.00 -14.20
CA SER A 111 8.56 -20.66 -14.26
C SER A 111 9.21 -20.45 -15.63
N ILE A 112 10.54 -20.40 -15.63
CA ILE A 112 11.35 -20.35 -16.84
C ILE A 112 12.19 -21.62 -16.82
N GLY A 113 12.05 -22.43 -17.87
CA GLY A 113 12.75 -23.69 -18.02
C GLY A 113 13.63 -23.71 -19.26
N VAL A 114 14.75 -24.43 -19.18
CA VAL A 114 15.57 -24.77 -20.34
C VAL A 114 15.70 -26.28 -20.35
N THR A 115 15.24 -26.90 -21.43
CA THR A 115 15.36 -28.33 -21.65
C THR A 115 16.39 -28.57 -22.73
N TYR A 116 17.34 -29.44 -22.42
CA TYR A 116 18.30 -29.95 -23.40
C TYR A 116 18.12 -31.46 -23.49
N SER A 117 17.74 -31.91 -24.68
CA SER A 117 17.68 -33.31 -25.04
C SER A 117 18.81 -33.60 -26.03
N THR A 118 19.38 -34.79 -25.94
CA THR A 118 20.30 -35.25 -26.98
C THR A 118 19.50 -35.64 -28.23
N PRO A 119 20.02 -35.40 -29.45
CA PRO A 119 19.34 -35.83 -30.67
C PRO A 119 18.92 -37.28 -30.61
N SER A 120 17.66 -37.56 -30.92
CA SER A 120 17.13 -38.92 -31.03
C SER A 120 16.80 -39.23 -32.49
N LEU A 121 16.77 -40.52 -32.86
CA LEU A 121 16.43 -40.99 -34.20
C LEU A 121 15.09 -41.73 -34.12
N GLY A 122 14.07 -41.21 -34.81
CA GLY A 122 12.77 -41.83 -34.97
C GLY A 122 12.67 -42.56 -36.30
N VAL A 123 11.98 -43.71 -36.31
CA VAL A 123 11.65 -44.45 -37.53
C VAL A 123 10.18 -44.82 -37.49
N ASP A 124 9.40 -44.28 -38.41
CA ASP A 124 7.98 -44.55 -38.57
C ASP A 124 7.76 -45.46 -39.77
N VAL A 125 7.06 -46.57 -39.54
CA VAL A 125 6.83 -47.62 -40.54
C VAL A 125 5.33 -47.74 -40.82
N GLY A 126 4.93 -47.37 -42.03
CA GLY A 126 3.57 -47.59 -42.53
C GLY A 126 3.46 -48.94 -43.23
N ILE A 127 2.60 -49.82 -42.72
CA ILE A 127 2.26 -51.10 -43.34
C ILE A 127 0.87 -51.00 -43.96
N ASP A 128 0.71 -51.33 -45.24
CA ASP A 128 -0.60 -51.37 -45.89
C ASP A 128 -1.20 -52.78 -45.82
N PRO A 129 -2.28 -53.00 -45.04
CA PRO A 129 -2.91 -54.30 -44.92
C PRO A 129 -3.66 -54.73 -46.19
N SER A 130 -3.94 -53.82 -47.13
CA SER A 130 -4.57 -54.13 -48.42
C SER A 130 -3.59 -54.69 -49.45
N LEU A 131 -2.28 -54.60 -49.18
CA LEU A 131 -1.19 -55.14 -50.01
C LEU A 131 -0.47 -56.30 -49.31
N ASP A 132 -1.23 -57.20 -48.66
CA ASP A 132 -0.71 -58.40 -47.98
C ASP A 132 0.38 -58.10 -46.93
N GLY A 133 0.27 -56.93 -46.28
CA GLY A 133 1.24 -56.48 -45.28
C GLY A 133 2.54 -55.90 -45.86
N SER A 134 2.55 -55.49 -47.13
CA SER A 134 3.68 -54.79 -47.74
C SER A 134 3.94 -53.44 -47.07
N LEU A 135 5.23 -53.07 -47.02
CA LEU A 135 5.68 -51.73 -46.67
C LEU A 135 5.05 -50.71 -47.63
N ALA A 136 4.38 -49.73 -47.05
CA ALA A 136 3.72 -48.64 -47.76
C ALA A 136 4.52 -47.33 -47.63
N SER A 137 5.13 -47.10 -46.47
CA SER A 137 6.03 -45.97 -46.22
C SER A 137 7.06 -46.30 -45.14
N LEU A 138 8.23 -45.65 -45.25
CA LEU A 138 9.29 -45.66 -44.25
C LEU A 138 9.80 -44.23 -44.11
N ASP A 139 9.55 -43.63 -42.95
CA ASP A 139 10.01 -42.28 -42.63
C ASP A 139 11.06 -42.38 -41.52
N VAL A 140 12.20 -41.69 -41.72
CA VAL A 140 13.31 -41.64 -40.76
C VAL A 140 13.58 -40.18 -40.42
N GLY A 141 13.44 -39.83 -39.14
CA GLY A 141 13.55 -38.46 -38.64
C GLY A 141 14.51 -38.35 -37.47
N VAL A 142 14.99 -37.13 -37.20
CA VAL A 142 15.74 -36.82 -35.98
C VAL A 142 15.00 -35.75 -35.19
N ASP A 143 14.84 -35.99 -33.89
CA ASP A 143 14.10 -35.10 -32.99
C ASP A 143 15.04 -34.47 -31.96
N ASP A 144 14.56 -33.36 -31.38
CA ASP A 144 15.22 -32.63 -30.28
C ASP A 144 16.70 -32.29 -30.53
N ILE A 145 17.03 -31.88 -31.75
CA ILE A 145 18.40 -31.58 -32.17
C ILE A 145 18.99 -30.30 -31.55
N LEU A 146 18.15 -29.46 -30.92
CA LEU A 146 18.54 -28.16 -30.38
C LEU A 146 18.04 -27.97 -28.95
N PRO A 147 18.77 -27.23 -28.09
CA PRO A 147 18.26 -26.79 -26.80
C PRO A 147 16.98 -25.97 -26.97
N GLN A 148 16.01 -26.19 -26.07
CA GLN A 148 14.73 -25.51 -26.07
C GLN A 148 14.56 -24.75 -24.76
N GLY A 149 14.09 -23.50 -24.83
CA GLY A 149 13.70 -22.72 -23.66
C GLY A 149 12.19 -22.52 -23.67
N HIS A 150 11.55 -22.63 -22.51
CA HIS A 150 10.12 -22.36 -22.36
C HIS A 150 9.86 -21.42 -21.18
N VAL A 151 8.76 -20.69 -21.29
CA VAL A 151 8.24 -19.82 -20.22
C VAL A 151 6.81 -20.24 -19.99
N GLU A 152 6.49 -20.54 -18.74
CA GLU A 152 5.14 -20.87 -18.32
C GLU A 152 4.68 -19.82 -17.32
N LEU A 153 3.48 -19.29 -17.56
CA LEU A 153 2.84 -18.29 -16.71
C LEU A 153 1.43 -18.76 -16.39
N GLU A 154 1.10 -18.82 -15.11
CA GLU A 154 -0.24 -19.11 -14.62
C GLU A 154 -0.86 -17.83 -14.06
N LEU A 155 -2.10 -17.55 -14.47
CA LEU A 155 -2.88 -16.42 -13.97
C LEU A 155 -4.02 -16.95 -13.11
N SER A 156 -4.05 -16.53 -11.86
CA SER A 156 -5.12 -16.87 -10.93
C SER A 156 -5.93 -15.62 -10.56
N PRO A 157 -7.26 -15.74 -10.35
CA PRO A 157 -8.07 -14.65 -9.83
C PRO A 157 -7.56 -14.14 -8.48
N ALA A 158 -7.90 -12.89 -8.16
CA ALA A 158 -7.62 -12.31 -6.85
C ALA A 158 -8.36 -13.05 -5.72
N PRO A 159 -7.77 -13.17 -4.52
CA PRO A 159 -8.47 -13.74 -3.36
C PRO A 159 -9.56 -12.83 -2.80
N GLY A 160 -9.56 -11.53 -3.14
CA GLY A 160 -10.53 -10.54 -2.66
C GLY A 160 -9.86 -9.37 -1.96
N ILE A 161 -10.57 -8.80 -0.99
CA ILE A 161 -10.05 -7.75 -0.10
C ILE A 161 -9.57 -8.43 1.18
N GLU A 162 -8.32 -8.15 1.56
CA GLU A 162 -7.70 -8.64 2.78
C GLU A 162 -7.56 -7.50 3.79
N GLU A 163 -7.64 -7.83 5.08
CA GLU A 163 -7.54 -6.88 6.19
C GLU A 163 -6.32 -7.18 7.08
N LEU A 164 -5.63 -6.12 7.49
CA LEU A 164 -4.56 -6.18 8.48
C LEU A 164 -4.80 -5.10 9.52
N VAL A 165 -4.98 -5.52 10.78
CA VAL A 165 -5.32 -4.71 11.96
C VAL A 165 -4.34 -4.90 13.11
#